data_AF-A0A3D8MW49-F1
#
_entry.id   AF-A0A3D8MW49-F1
#
_cell.length_a   1.000
_cell.length_b   1.000
_cell.length_c   1.000
_cell.angle_alpha   90.00
_cell.angle_beta   90.00
_cell.angle_gamma   90.00
#
_symmetry.space_group_name_H-M   'P 1'
#
loop_
_entity.id
_entity.type
_entity.pdbx_description
1 polymer ?
#
loop_
_entity_poly.entity_id
_entity_poly.type
_entity_poly.pdbx_seq_one_letter_code
_entity_poly.pdbx_strand_id
1 'polypeptide(L)'
;MMKPDQTSASPRGFSLIELLIAMMLMSVGVMATIAMQFTSLGGYTVSRDVTGATEMARQVEARLRAEAMGWNGVMAPSTVDEIYNDGRGSAFLADLATAGGAWVPLYDVPVNQRMRADDGAARFCVFGSAEQLQEEGIAQPYMQIRLAVVYPGANGTFPGQDGGNLNGRCDAFGVGLLIPGDVNLGLEREGLRASYFASAIRPR
;
A
#
# COMPACT_ATOMS: atom_id res chain seq x y z
N MET A 1 -48.57 -23.94 63.50
CA MET A 1 -47.50 -24.36 62.57
C MET A 1 -48.07 -24.23 61.16
N MET A 2 -47.73 -23.14 60.48
CA MET A 2 -48.38 -22.69 59.24
C MET A 2 -47.56 -23.21 58.04
N LYS A 3 -48.20 -24.00 57.18
CA LYS A 3 -47.56 -24.63 56.01
C LYS A 3 -47.60 -23.62 54.85
N PRO A 4 -46.46 -23.23 54.25
CA PRO A 4 -46.48 -22.29 53.14
C PRO A 4 -47.09 -22.96 51.91
N ASP A 5 -48.10 -22.33 51.32
CA ASP A 5 -48.64 -22.69 50.01
C ASP A 5 -47.55 -22.46 48.95
N GLN A 6 -46.95 -23.55 48.47
CA GLN A 6 -46.15 -23.52 47.26
C GLN A 6 -47.12 -23.41 46.08
N THR A 7 -47.35 -22.18 45.62
CA THR A 7 -47.99 -21.92 44.33
C THR A 7 -47.04 -22.44 43.24
N SER A 8 -47.35 -23.62 42.72
CA SER A 8 -46.69 -24.17 41.54
C SER A 8 -47.02 -23.27 40.34
N ALA A 9 -46.10 -22.38 40.00
CA ALA A 9 -46.15 -21.68 38.73
C ALA A 9 -46.12 -22.74 37.62
N SER A 10 -47.24 -22.93 36.92
CA SER A 10 -47.30 -23.85 35.78
C SER A 10 -46.25 -23.43 34.74
N PRO A 11 -45.42 -24.35 34.23
CA PRO A 11 -44.45 -24.02 33.20
C PRO A 11 -45.21 -23.55 31.95
N ARG A 12 -45.08 -22.26 31.62
CA ARG A 12 -45.58 -21.71 30.37
C ARG A 12 -44.71 -22.25 29.24
N GLY A 13 -45.25 -23.20 28.48
CA GLY A 13 -44.60 -23.72 27.27
C GLY A 13 -44.56 -22.65 26.17
N PHE A 14 -43.52 -22.68 25.35
CA PHE A 14 -43.39 -21.78 24.20
C PHE A 14 -44.46 -22.08 23.16
N SER A 15 -45.12 -21.03 22.66
CA SER A 15 -46.00 -21.12 21.50
C SER A 15 -45.18 -21.40 20.23
N LEU A 16 -45.75 -22.17 19.29
CA LEU A 16 -45.14 -22.39 17.97
C LEU A 16 -44.83 -21.07 17.25
N ILE A 17 -45.67 -20.05 17.47
CA ILE A 17 -45.47 -18.70 16.93
C ILE A 17 -44.24 -18.03 17.57
N GLU A 18 -44.04 -18.17 18.89
CA GLU A 18 -42.87 -17.61 19.57
C GLU A 18 -41.58 -18.25 19.08
N LEU A 19 -41.60 -19.56 18.79
CA LEU A 19 -40.45 -20.27 18.25
C LEU A 19 -40.13 -19.84 16.82
N LEU A 20 -41.14 -19.63 15.98
CA LEU A 20 -40.95 -19.09 14.61
C LEU A 20 -40.39 -17.67 14.64
N ILE A 21 -40.91 -16.80 15.53
CA ILE A 21 -40.40 -15.44 15.70
C ILE A 21 -38.96 -15.48 16.22
N ALA A 22 -38.64 -16.33 17.19
CA ALA A 22 -37.28 -16.48 17.71
C ALA A 22 -36.30 -16.95 16.63
N MET A 23 -36.68 -17.93 15.79
CA MET A 23 -35.86 -18.38 14.66
C MET A 23 -35.67 -17.29 13.60
N MET A 24 -36.70 -16.48 13.33
CA MET A 24 -36.61 -15.36 12.40
C MET A 24 -35.63 -14.30 12.93
N LEU A 25 -35.76 -13.90 14.20
CA LEU A 25 -34.87 -12.93 14.84
C LEU A 25 -33.43 -13.46 14.90
N MET A 26 -33.24 -14.74 15.21
CA MET A 26 -31.93 -15.39 15.19
C MET A 26 -31.32 -15.35 13.78
N SER A 27 -32.10 -15.66 12.75
CA SER A 27 -31.64 -15.66 11.36
C SER A 27 -31.20 -14.26 10.91
N VAL A 28 -31.98 -13.24 11.24
CA VAL A 28 -31.62 -11.83 10.96
C VAL A 28 -30.37 -11.44 11.74
N GLY A 29 -30.25 -11.84 13.00
CA GLY A 29 -29.08 -11.58 13.84
C GLY A 29 -27.80 -12.20 13.27
N VAL A 30 -27.86 -13.45 12.80
CA VAL A 30 -26.71 -14.14 12.19
C VAL A 30 -26.31 -13.48 10.86
N MET A 31 -27.27 -13.08 10.03
CA MET A 31 -26.94 -12.38 8.79
C MET A 31 -26.27 -11.02 9.05
N ALA A 32 -26.74 -10.28 10.06
CA ALA A 32 -26.13 -9.02 10.45
C ALA A 32 -24.67 -9.18 10.91
N THR A 33 -24.37 -10.23 11.69
CA THR A 33 -22.98 -10.48 12.15
C THR A 33 -22.07 -10.89 11.00
N ILE A 34 -22.55 -11.70 10.05
CA ILE A 34 -21.78 -12.08 8.86
C ILE A 34 -21.44 -10.85 8.00
N ALA A 35 -22.40 -9.96 7.77
CA ALA A 35 -22.15 -8.72 7.03
C ALA A 35 -21.07 -7.84 7.69
N MET A 36 -21.07 -7.77 9.04
CA MET A 36 -20.06 -7.05 9.80
C MET A 36 -18.67 -7.70 9.70
N GLN A 37 -18.61 -9.03 9.63
CA GLN A 37 -17.35 -9.76 9.44
C GLN A 37 -16.72 -9.46 8.08
N PHE A 38 -17.50 -9.47 6.99
CA PHE A 38 -16.99 -9.12 5.66
C PHE A 38 -16.46 -7.69 5.59
N THR A 39 -17.19 -6.75 6.20
CA THR A 39 -16.77 -5.34 6.25
C THR A 39 -15.46 -5.18 7.02
N SER A 40 -15.34 -5.86 8.17
CA SER A 40 -14.12 -5.85 8.99
C SER A 40 -12.92 -6.45 8.24
N LEU A 41 -13.11 -7.58 7.55
CA LEU A 41 -12.07 -8.21 6.74
C LEU A 41 -11.57 -7.29 5.63
N GLY A 42 -12.48 -6.61 4.93
CA GLY A 42 -12.12 -5.60 3.92
C GLY A 42 -11.36 -4.41 4.51
N GLY A 43 -11.74 -3.95 5.71
CA GLY A 43 -11.00 -2.91 6.42
C GLY A 43 -9.58 -3.35 6.81
N TYR A 44 -9.42 -4.58 7.29
CA TYR A 44 -8.12 -5.12 7.68
C TYR A 44 -7.15 -5.28 6.50
N THR A 45 -7.63 -5.75 5.35
CA THR A 45 -6.77 -5.90 4.17
C THR A 45 -6.27 -4.54 3.68
N VAL A 46 -7.16 -3.55 3.58
CA VAL A 46 -6.80 -2.18 3.19
C VAL A 46 -5.81 -1.56 4.19
N SER A 47 -6.07 -1.70 5.49
CA SER A 47 -5.18 -1.18 6.53
C SER A 47 -3.78 -1.79 6.44
N ARG A 48 -3.70 -3.12 6.28
CA ARG A 48 -2.43 -3.84 6.11
C ARG A 48 -1.65 -3.36 4.88
N ASP A 49 -2.35 -3.10 3.78
CA ASP A 49 -1.73 -2.68 2.52
C ASP A 49 -1.20 -1.24 2.62
N VAL A 50 -1.95 -0.33 3.25
CA VAL A 50 -1.51 1.04 3.53
C VAL A 50 -0.32 1.06 4.50
N THR A 51 -0.34 0.24 5.55
CA THR A 51 0.82 0.09 6.45
C THR A 51 2.03 -0.44 5.69
N GLY A 52 1.85 -1.47 4.86
CA GLY A 52 2.92 -2.01 4.01
C GLY A 52 3.51 -0.95 3.08
N ALA A 53 2.65 -0.18 2.40
CA ALA A 53 3.03 0.91 1.52
C ALA A 53 3.87 1.97 2.26
N THR A 54 3.44 2.34 3.46
CA THR A 54 4.14 3.31 4.32
C THR A 54 5.51 2.82 4.75
N GLU A 55 5.63 1.56 5.18
CA GLU A 55 6.91 0.99 5.59
C GLU A 55 7.89 0.88 4.42
N MET A 56 7.44 0.51 3.23
CA MET A 56 8.32 0.51 2.05
C MET A 56 8.76 1.92 1.68
N ALA A 57 7.85 2.90 1.69
CA ALA A 57 8.23 4.29 1.41
C ALA A 57 9.31 4.79 2.38
N ARG A 58 9.19 4.47 3.68
CA ARG A 58 10.21 4.80 4.69
C ARG A 58 11.55 4.12 4.42
N GLN A 59 11.54 2.84 4.04
CA GLN A 59 12.76 2.12 3.70
C GLN A 59 13.44 2.70 2.44
N VAL A 60 12.66 3.03 1.40
CA VAL A 60 13.17 3.67 0.18
C VAL A 60 13.75 5.04 0.50
N GLU A 61 13.05 5.84 1.30
CA GLU A 61 13.54 7.14 1.76
C GLU A 61 14.84 7.00 2.56
N ALA A 62 14.93 6.03 3.46
CA ALA A 62 16.15 5.78 4.22
C ALA A 62 17.33 5.43 3.30
N ARG A 63 17.09 4.61 2.27
CA ARG A 63 18.09 4.28 1.24
C ARG A 63 18.50 5.50 0.42
N LEU A 64 17.55 6.29 -0.05
CA LEU A 64 17.83 7.53 -0.77
C LEU A 64 18.64 8.53 0.04
N ARG A 65 18.34 8.66 1.35
CA ARG A 65 19.12 9.49 2.26
C ARG A 65 20.54 8.96 2.46
N ALA A 66 20.71 7.63 2.53
CA ALA A 66 22.03 7.04 2.58
C ALA A 66 22.80 7.34 1.29
N GLU A 67 22.21 7.11 0.12
CA GLU A 67 22.81 7.37 -1.19
C GLU A 67 23.19 8.85 -1.34
N ALA A 68 22.35 9.76 -0.85
CA ALA A 68 22.65 11.18 -0.86
C ALA A 68 23.84 11.59 0.03
N MET A 69 24.28 10.76 0.98
CA MET A 69 25.54 11.02 1.69
C MET A 69 26.77 10.92 0.77
N GLY A 70 26.66 10.19 -0.34
CA GLY A 70 27.66 10.13 -1.40
C GLY A 70 27.58 11.32 -2.37
N TRP A 71 26.47 12.06 -2.36
CA TRP A 71 26.29 13.25 -3.17
C TRP A 71 26.88 14.49 -2.47
N ASN A 72 27.92 15.07 -3.06
CA ASN A 72 28.70 16.18 -2.49
C ASN A 72 28.42 17.54 -3.14
N GLY A 73 27.35 17.67 -3.93
CA GLY A 73 26.93 18.90 -4.61
C GLY A 73 27.82 19.35 -5.79
N VAL A 74 29.04 18.80 -5.93
CA VAL A 74 29.95 19.03 -7.07
C VAL A 74 29.72 18.00 -8.17
N MET A 75 29.40 16.76 -7.79
CA MET A 75 29.06 15.68 -8.71
C MET A 75 27.55 15.67 -8.99
N ALA A 76 27.19 15.22 -10.20
CA ALA A 76 25.79 15.03 -10.55
C ALA A 76 25.19 13.87 -9.72
N PRO A 77 23.93 13.99 -9.24
CA PRO A 77 23.29 12.92 -8.49
C PRO A 77 23.11 11.63 -9.31
N SER A 78 23.14 11.71 -10.64
CA SER A 78 23.11 10.57 -11.57
C SER A 78 24.38 9.70 -11.55
N THR A 79 25.46 10.14 -10.89
CA THR A 79 26.72 9.39 -10.79
C THR A 79 26.95 8.81 -9.40
N VAL A 80 25.94 8.83 -8.54
CA VAL A 80 26.02 8.26 -7.19
C VAL A 80 25.96 6.73 -7.30
N ASP A 81 26.92 6.06 -6.67
CA ASP A 81 26.98 4.61 -6.64
C ASP A 81 25.91 4.01 -5.70
N GLU A 82 25.47 2.79 -5.99
CA GLU A 82 24.55 2.07 -5.11
C GLU A 82 25.23 1.76 -3.76
N ILE A 83 24.53 2.03 -2.66
CA ILE A 83 25.03 1.69 -1.32
C ILE A 83 24.65 0.26 -0.93
N TYR A 84 23.50 -0.21 -1.41
CA TYR A 84 22.98 -1.54 -1.13
C TYR A 84 22.93 -2.34 -2.42
N ASN A 85 23.64 -3.46 -2.48
CA ASN A 85 23.55 -4.39 -3.59
C ASN A 85 22.24 -5.19 -3.47
N ASP A 86 21.20 -4.69 -4.11
CA ASP A 86 19.91 -5.38 -4.29
C ASP A 86 19.79 -6.03 -5.67
N GLY A 87 20.90 -6.17 -6.40
CA GLY A 87 20.94 -6.77 -7.72
C GLY A 87 20.45 -5.87 -8.86
N ARG A 88 20.15 -4.59 -8.59
CA ARG A 88 19.76 -3.61 -9.62
C ARG A 88 20.95 -3.07 -10.41
N GLY A 89 22.12 -2.93 -9.78
CA GLY A 89 23.31 -2.38 -10.41
C GLY A 89 23.24 -0.86 -10.63
N SER A 90 22.29 -0.17 -9.98
CA SER A 90 22.13 1.28 -10.01
C SER A 90 21.59 1.80 -8.67
N ALA A 91 22.01 3.02 -8.30
CA ALA A 91 21.47 3.73 -7.15
C ALA A 91 20.08 4.27 -7.45
N PHE A 92 19.19 4.29 -6.45
CA PHE A 92 17.85 4.83 -6.62
C PHE A 92 17.93 6.33 -6.93
N LEU A 93 18.83 7.03 -6.24
CA LEU A 93 19.07 8.44 -6.47
C LEU A 93 19.54 8.72 -7.91
N ALA A 94 20.37 7.83 -8.48
CA ALA A 94 20.88 7.98 -9.82
C ALA A 94 19.79 7.79 -10.89
N ASP A 95 18.93 6.79 -10.72
CA ASP A 95 17.79 6.54 -11.61
C ASP A 95 16.81 7.72 -11.58
N LEU A 96 16.50 8.20 -10.37
CA LEU A 96 15.58 9.31 -10.17
C LEU A 96 16.13 10.64 -10.72
N ALA A 97 17.43 10.89 -10.55
CA ALA A 97 18.09 12.04 -11.14
C ALA A 97 18.02 12.00 -12.67
N THR A 98 18.25 10.82 -13.25
CA THR A 98 18.21 10.61 -14.71
C THR A 98 16.79 10.78 -15.27
N ALA A 99 15.77 10.40 -14.50
CA ALA A 99 14.36 10.55 -14.86
C ALA A 99 13.88 12.00 -14.95
N GLY A 100 14.57 12.95 -14.29
CA GLY A 100 14.32 14.39 -14.46
C GLY A 100 12.88 14.82 -14.17
N GLY A 101 12.26 14.25 -13.13
CA GLY A 101 10.88 14.56 -12.74
C GLY A 101 9.83 13.59 -13.28
N ALA A 102 10.17 12.73 -14.24
CA ALA A 102 9.29 11.65 -14.66
C ALA A 102 9.18 10.58 -13.56
N TRP A 103 8.02 9.93 -13.48
CA TRP A 103 7.85 8.74 -12.64
C TRP A 103 8.57 7.56 -13.29
N VAL A 104 9.45 6.92 -12.53
CA VAL A 104 10.14 5.70 -12.92
C VAL A 104 9.93 4.60 -11.89
N PRO A 105 9.78 3.34 -12.32
CA PRO A 105 9.77 2.22 -11.40
C PRO A 105 11.15 2.08 -10.74
N LEU A 106 11.18 1.92 -9.42
CA LEU A 106 12.38 1.54 -8.68
C LEU A 106 12.61 0.02 -8.70
N TYR A 107 11.62 -0.75 -9.15
CA TYR A 107 11.74 -2.19 -9.38
C TYR A 107 10.90 -2.55 -10.60
N ASP A 108 11.42 -3.38 -11.49
CA ASP A 108 10.68 -3.80 -12.69
C ASP A 108 9.53 -4.75 -12.37
N VAL A 109 9.66 -5.48 -11.26
CA VAL A 109 8.67 -6.43 -10.75
C VAL A 109 8.19 -6.01 -9.37
N PRO A 110 6.96 -6.36 -8.98
CA PRO A 110 6.48 -6.11 -7.63
C PRO A 110 7.39 -6.72 -6.57
N VAL A 111 7.43 -6.06 -5.43
CA VAL A 111 8.20 -6.48 -4.26
C VAL A 111 7.29 -6.66 -3.06
N ASN A 112 7.78 -7.39 -2.05
CA ASN A 112 7.15 -7.48 -0.74
C ASN A 112 7.63 -6.36 0.20
N GLN A 113 7.14 -6.34 1.45
CA GLN A 113 7.53 -5.34 2.46
C GLN A 113 9.01 -5.40 2.87
N ARG A 114 9.74 -6.43 2.44
CA ARG A 114 11.18 -6.61 2.62
C ARG A 114 11.97 -6.28 1.34
N MET A 115 11.32 -5.66 0.34
CA MET A 115 11.91 -5.31 -0.95
C MET A 115 12.45 -6.49 -1.76
N ARG A 116 11.83 -7.67 -1.61
CA ARG A 116 12.18 -8.85 -2.40
C ARG A 116 11.09 -9.17 -3.42
N ALA A 117 11.52 -9.52 -4.62
CA ALA A 117 10.65 -9.93 -5.73
C ALA A 117 10.29 -11.43 -5.70
N ASP A 118 11.17 -12.29 -5.18
CA ASP A 118 11.08 -13.75 -5.35
C ASP A 118 10.24 -14.49 -4.30
N ASP A 119 9.71 -13.76 -3.32
CA ASP A 119 8.96 -14.31 -2.21
C ASP A 119 7.49 -14.02 -2.49
N GLY A 120 6.69 -15.04 -2.86
CA GLY A 120 5.34 -14.97 -3.48
C GLY A 120 4.24 -14.14 -2.76
N ALA A 121 4.62 -13.32 -1.80
CA ALA A 121 3.89 -12.18 -1.25
C ALA A 121 4.26 -10.83 -1.91
N ALA A 122 5.03 -10.83 -3.01
CA ALA A 122 5.36 -9.64 -3.79
C ALA A 122 4.10 -9.02 -4.40
N ARG A 123 3.77 -7.78 -4.03
CA ARG A 123 2.51 -7.13 -4.44
C ARG A 123 2.55 -5.61 -4.46
N PHE A 124 3.73 -5.03 -4.36
CA PHE A 124 3.89 -3.58 -4.34
C PHE A 124 4.83 -3.15 -5.45
N CYS A 125 4.38 -2.22 -6.28
CA CYS A 125 5.25 -1.51 -7.19
C CYS A 125 5.64 -0.19 -6.56
N VAL A 126 6.94 0.09 -6.50
CA VAL A 126 7.44 1.35 -5.98
C VAL A 126 7.91 2.18 -7.15
N PHE A 127 7.33 3.36 -7.29
CA PHE A 127 7.74 4.37 -8.25
C PHE A 127 8.35 5.55 -7.50
N GLY A 128 9.33 6.18 -8.12
CA GLY A 128 9.84 7.46 -7.67
C GLY A 128 9.90 8.46 -8.80
N SER A 129 9.83 9.74 -8.44
CA SER A 129 10.09 10.87 -9.30
C SER A 129 10.94 11.83 -8.48
N ALA A 130 11.98 12.41 -9.09
CA ALA A 130 12.76 13.42 -8.41
C ALA A 130 13.02 14.61 -9.33
N GLU A 131 12.99 15.79 -8.73
CA GLU A 131 13.28 17.05 -9.41
C GLU A 131 14.37 17.78 -8.64
N GLN A 132 15.45 18.11 -9.34
CA GLN A 132 16.51 18.92 -8.77
C GLN A 132 16.08 20.38 -8.81
N LEU A 133 16.01 20.99 -7.63
CA LEU A 133 15.65 22.38 -7.46
C LEU A 133 16.90 23.17 -7.07
N GLN A 134 17.12 24.26 -7.81
CA GLN A 134 18.17 25.23 -7.52
C GLN A 134 17.50 26.56 -7.21
N GLU A 135 17.61 27.00 -5.96
CA GLU A 135 17.02 28.24 -5.49
C GLU A 135 18.07 29.34 -5.46
N GLU A 136 17.69 30.54 -5.90
CA GLU A 136 18.57 31.70 -5.92
C GLU A 136 18.98 32.05 -4.47
N GLY A 137 20.27 31.97 -4.16
CA GLY A 137 20.82 32.20 -2.82
C GLY A 137 21.11 30.94 -1.99
N ILE A 138 20.75 29.74 -2.45
CA ILE A 138 21.21 28.48 -1.85
C ILE A 138 22.35 27.92 -2.70
N ALA A 139 23.56 27.89 -2.14
CA ALA A 139 24.75 27.46 -2.86
C ALA A 139 24.72 25.97 -3.27
N GLN A 140 23.94 25.15 -2.57
CA GLN A 140 23.82 23.72 -2.85
C GLN A 140 22.42 23.38 -3.41
N PRO A 141 22.35 22.62 -4.52
CA PRO A 141 21.07 22.14 -5.03
C PRO A 141 20.42 21.19 -4.02
N TYR A 142 19.09 21.14 -4.01
CA TYR A 142 18.36 20.09 -3.29
C TYR A 142 17.49 19.32 -4.27
N MET A 143 17.09 18.11 -3.89
CA MET A 143 16.26 17.26 -4.71
C MET A 143 14.94 17.01 -3.98
N GLN A 144 13.84 17.39 -4.61
CA GLN A 144 12.51 17.01 -4.16
C GLN A 144 12.19 15.63 -4.72
N ILE A 145 11.97 14.67 -3.83
CA ILE A 145 11.64 13.30 -4.19
C ILE A 145 10.18 13.05 -3.88
N ARG A 146 9.49 12.44 -4.84
CA ARG A 146 8.12 11.94 -4.72
C ARG A 146 8.17 10.43 -4.89
N LEU A 147 7.51 9.71 -4.00
CA LEU A 147 7.37 8.26 -4.07
C LEU A 147 5.90 7.92 -4.22
N ALA A 148 5.59 6.94 -5.06
CA ALA A 148 4.27 6.36 -5.20
C ALA A 148 4.39 4.85 -5.01
N VAL A 149 3.74 4.32 -3.99
CA VAL A 149 3.70 2.89 -3.73
C VAL A 149 2.35 2.37 -4.18
N VAL A 150 2.34 1.64 -5.30
CA VAL A 150 1.15 1.10 -5.94
C VAL A 150 0.94 -0.33 -5.50
N TYR A 151 -0.30 -0.70 -5.21
CA TYR A 151 -0.69 -2.06 -4.83
C TYR A 151 -2.09 -2.39 -5.37
N PRO A 152 -2.38 -3.69 -5.61
CA PRO A 152 -3.68 -4.10 -6.06
C PRO A 152 -4.72 -3.94 -4.96
N GLY A 153 -5.89 -3.43 -5.33
CA GLY A 153 -7.10 -3.49 -4.52
C GLY A 153 -7.68 -4.91 -4.48
N ALA A 154 -8.86 -5.06 -3.86
CA ALA A 154 -9.47 -6.38 -3.62
C ALA A 154 -9.66 -7.24 -4.89
N ASN A 155 -9.86 -6.60 -6.04
CA ASN A 155 -10.09 -7.26 -7.34
C ASN A 155 -9.03 -6.89 -8.39
N GLY A 156 -7.98 -6.15 -7.99
CA GLY A 156 -6.95 -5.69 -8.91
C GLY A 156 -5.85 -6.73 -9.07
N THR A 157 -5.30 -6.82 -10.27
CA THR A 157 -4.06 -7.55 -10.56
C THR A 157 -3.12 -6.60 -11.30
N PHE A 158 -1.82 -6.75 -11.13
CA PHE A 158 -0.90 -5.94 -11.92
C PHE A 158 -0.96 -6.33 -13.40
N PRO A 159 -0.68 -5.39 -14.32
CA PRO A 159 -0.48 -5.72 -15.72
C PRO A 159 0.55 -6.84 -15.89
N GLY A 160 0.27 -7.81 -16.75
CA GLY A 160 1.15 -8.96 -17.00
C GLY A 160 1.12 -10.06 -15.93
N GLN A 161 0.22 -9.96 -14.94
CA GLN A 161 -0.06 -11.06 -14.02
C GLN A 161 -0.99 -12.06 -14.73
N ASP A 162 -0.48 -13.26 -15.01
CA ASP A 162 -1.24 -14.36 -15.60
C ASP A 162 -1.09 -15.64 -14.76
N GLY A 163 -1.80 -16.71 -15.10
CA GLY A 163 -1.80 -17.96 -14.32
C GLY A 163 -0.44 -18.62 -14.13
N GLY A 164 0.62 -18.15 -14.81
CA GLY A 164 2.00 -18.59 -14.65
C GLY A 164 2.92 -17.53 -14.01
N ASN A 165 2.64 -16.24 -14.20
CA ASN A 165 3.38 -15.13 -13.61
C ASN A 165 2.55 -14.44 -12.53
N LEU A 166 2.68 -14.93 -11.30
CA LEU A 166 2.01 -14.32 -10.13
C LEU A 166 2.57 -12.95 -9.75
N ASN A 167 3.72 -12.57 -10.30
CA ASN A 167 4.41 -11.36 -9.88
C ASN A 167 3.95 -10.15 -10.70
N GLY A 168 3.46 -10.30 -11.93
CA GLY A 168 3.10 -9.13 -12.77
C GLY A 168 4.30 -8.24 -13.09
N ARG A 169 4.05 -7.01 -13.57
CA ARG A 169 5.10 -6.06 -13.99
C ARG A 169 4.80 -4.62 -13.55
N CYS A 170 5.81 -3.94 -13.00
CA CYS A 170 5.72 -2.53 -12.61
C CYS A 170 6.09 -1.59 -13.76
N ASP A 171 6.90 -2.04 -14.71
CA ASP A 171 7.34 -1.24 -15.85
C ASP A 171 6.29 -1.17 -16.97
N ALA A 172 5.40 -2.17 -17.05
CA ALA A 172 4.24 -2.17 -17.95
C ALA A 172 3.11 -1.24 -17.48
N PHE A 173 3.23 -0.64 -16.29
CA PHE A 173 2.24 0.24 -15.72
C PHE A 173 2.29 1.64 -16.35
N GLY A 174 1.13 2.18 -16.72
CA GLY A 174 1.02 3.52 -17.28
C GLY A 174 1.29 4.60 -16.24
N VAL A 175 2.54 5.05 -16.10
CA VAL A 175 2.96 6.05 -15.09
C VAL A 175 2.19 7.39 -15.16
N GLY A 176 1.52 7.68 -16.29
CA GLY A 176 0.61 8.82 -16.42
C GLY A 176 -0.62 8.75 -15.51
N LEU A 177 -0.92 7.59 -14.92
CA LEU A 177 -1.97 7.40 -13.92
C LEU A 177 -1.52 7.76 -12.49
N LEU A 178 -0.21 7.99 -12.26
CA LEU A 178 0.33 8.39 -10.96
C LEU A 178 0.17 9.89 -10.73
N ILE A 179 -1.08 10.33 -10.66
CA ILE A 179 -1.44 11.72 -10.39
C ILE A 179 -1.96 11.79 -8.95
N PRO A 180 -1.21 12.42 -8.03
CA PRO A 180 -1.68 12.63 -6.66
C PRO A 180 -3.00 13.41 -6.66
N GLY A 181 -4.04 12.83 -6.06
CA GLY A 181 -5.36 13.47 -5.98
C GLY A 181 -6.14 13.47 -7.30
N ASP A 182 -5.89 12.52 -8.21
CA ASP A 182 -6.68 12.37 -9.43
C ASP A 182 -8.18 12.27 -9.14
N VAL A 183 -8.93 13.25 -9.63
CA VAL A 183 -10.40 13.29 -9.50
C VAL A 183 -11.09 12.24 -10.35
N ASN A 184 -10.43 11.75 -11.40
CA ASN A 184 -10.99 10.74 -12.30
C ASN A 184 -10.79 9.32 -11.78
N LEU A 185 -10.03 9.15 -10.69
CA LEU A 185 -9.73 7.87 -10.07
C LEU A 185 -9.20 6.85 -11.10
N GLY A 186 -8.35 7.31 -12.02
CA GLY A 186 -7.89 6.50 -13.15
C GLY A 186 -7.22 5.21 -12.69
N LEU A 187 -6.43 5.30 -11.62
CA LEU A 187 -5.76 4.17 -10.99
C LEU A 187 -6.74 3.18 -10.35
N GLU A 188 -7.73 3.68 -9.62
CA GLU A 188 -8.73 2.86 -8.94
C GLU A 188 -9.66 2.16 -9.93
N ARG A 189 -9.89 2.75 -11.10
CA ARG A 189 -10.65 2.12 -12.20
C ARG A 189 -9.92 0.92 -12.79
N GLU A 190 -8.60 0.89 -12.73
CA GLU A 190 -7.79 -0.30 -13.05
C GLU A 190 -7.73 -1.31 -11.88
N GLY A 191 -8.42 -1.03 -10.77
CA GLY A 191 -8.41 -1.86 -9.56
C GLY A 191 -7.16 -1.70 -8.72
N LEU A 192 -6.32 -0.71 -9.01
CA LEU A 192 -5.08 -0.42 -8.30
C LEU A 192 -5.27 0.74 -7.32
N ARG A 193 -4.35 0.87 -6.35
CA ARG A 193 -4.32 1.97 -5.40
C ARG A 193 -2.89 2.42 -5.20
N ALA A 194 -2.70 3.70 -4.91
CA ALA A 194 -1.38 4.28 -4.63
C ALA A 194 -1.37 5.01 -3.30
N SER A 195 -0.24 4.91 -2.59
CA SER A 195 0.09 5.81 -1.49
C SER A 195 1.25 6.69 -1.91
N TYR A 196 1.06 8.00 -1.78
CA TYR A 196 2.02 9.01 -2.21
C TYR A 196 2.78 9.58 -1.03
N PHE A 197 4.09 9.77 -1.21
CA PHE A 197 4.98 10.33 -0.22
C PHE A 197 5.89 11.37 -0.88
N ALA A 198 6.34 12.35 -0.13
CA ALA A 198 7.28 13.34 -0.61
C ALA A 198 8.32 13.64 0.46
N SER A 199 9.57 13.85 0.04
CA SER A 199 10.70 14.22 0.89
C SER A 199 11.64 15.12 0.12
N ALA A 200 12.46 15.88 0.83
CA ALA A 200 13.51 16.70 0.24
C ALA A 200 14.86 16.21 0.75
N ILE A 201 15.79 15.98 -0.17
CA ILE A 201 17.14 15.52 0.15
C ILE A 201 18.15 16.56 -0.30
N ARG A 202 19.16 16.79 0.52
CA ARG A 202 20.26 17.72 0.24
C ARG A 202 21.56 16.94 0.10
N PRO A 203 22.51 17.41 -0.73
CA PRO A 203 23.86 16.92 -0.71
C PRO A 203 24.51 17.17 0.65
N ARG A 204 25.57 16.43 0.92
CA ARG A 204 26.40 16.61 2.11
C ARG A 204 27.18 17.94 2.10
#